data_AF-A0A7K1CSJ0-F1
#
_entry.id   AF-A0A7K1CSJ0-F1
#
_cell.length_a   1.000
_cell.length_b   1.000
_cell.length_c   1.000
_cell.angle_alpha   90.00
_cell.angle_beta   90.00
_cell.angle_gamma   90.00
#
_symmetry.space_group_name_H-M   'P 1'
#
loop_
_entity.id
_entity.type
_entity.pdbx_description
1 polymer ?
#
loop_
_entity_poly.entity_id
_entity_poly.type
_entity_poly.pdbx_seq_one_letter_code
_entity_poly.pdbx_strand_id
1 'polypeptide(L)'
;MIDWATEVIDSIGLLGVAMLVALESVVPPIPSELVLLLAGFNVDQGNFTFVGAVAAATVGSVAGALILYALGAVLSEERLMWLLQKVGRFVGFTKKDIDR
;
A
#
# COMPACT_ATOMS: atom_id res chain seq x y z
N MET A 1 -15.95 -1.54 5.11
CA MET A 1 -14.58 -1.35 4.58
C MET A 1 -14.51 -0.03 3.82
N ILE A 2 -15.45 0.22 2.91
CA ILE A 2 -15.61 1.53 2.25
C ILE A 2 -15.87 2.63 3.28
N ASP A 3 -16.79 2.42 4.23
CA ASP A 3 -17.13 3.43 5.26
C ASP A 3 -15.92 3.90 6.09
N TRP A 4 -15.02 2.97 6.44
CA TRP A 4 -13.80 3.29 7.17
C TRP A 4 -12.81 4.10 6.31
N ALA A 5 -12.63 3.72 5.04
CA ALA A 5 -11.76 4.46 4.13
C ALA A 5 -12.30 5.88 3.89
N THR A 6 -13.63 6.03 3.80
CA THR A 6 -14.30 7.33 3.72
C THR A 6 -14.09 8.15 4.98
N GLU A 7 -14.27 7.60 6.18
CA GLU A 7 -13.99 8.31 7.45
C GLU A 7 -12.53 8.78 7.55
N VAL A 8 -11.58 7.96 7.09
CA VAL A 8 -10.16 8.33 7.06
C VAL A 8 -9.93 9.49 6.08
N ILE A 9 -10.51 9.44 4.88
CA ILE A 9 -10.37 10.52 3.90
C ILE A 9 -11.07 11.79 4.35
N ASP A 10 -12.24 11.69 4.97
CA ASP A 10 -12.99 12.84 5.48
C ASP A 10 -12.31 13.49 6.69
N SER A 11 -11.58 12.70 7.50
CA SER A 11 -10.89 13.21 8.70
C SER A 11 -9.54 13.87 8.42
N ILE A 12 -8.75 13.33 7.48
CA ILE A 12 -7.38 13.79 7.20
C ILE A 12 -7.12 14.16 5.73
N GLY A 13 -8.15 14.18 4.89
CA GLY A 13 -8.11 14.71 3.54
C GLY A 13 -7.13 13.99 2.61
N LEU A 14 -6.38 14.77 1.83
CA LEU A 14 -5.32 14.26 0.94
C LEU A 14 -4.27 13.42 1.67
N LEU A 15 -4.04 13.69 2.96
CA LEU A 15 -3.10 12.93 3.78
C LEU A 15 -3.64 11.53 4.08
N GLY A 16 -4.96 11.41 4.25
CA GLY A 16 -5.65 10.11 4.33
C GLY A 16 -5.52 9.29 3.05
N VAL A 17 -5.65 9.94 1.89
CA VAL A 17 -5.42 9.29 0.59
C VAL A 17 -3.99 8.76 0.51
N ALA A 18 -2.98 9.56 0.85
CA ALA A 18 -1.58 9.12 0.84
C ALA A 18 -1.34 7.94 1.79
N MET A 19 -1.94 7.95 2.98
CA MET A 19 -1.81 6.85 3.94
C MET A 19 -2.47 5.56 3.46
N LEU A 20 -3.65 5.65 2.86
CA LEU A 20 -4.35 4.48 2.30
C LEU A 20 -3.55 3.87 1.14
N VAL A 21 -2.97 4.71 0.27
CA VAL A 21 -2.09 4.24 -0.82
C VAL A 21 -0.77 3.65 -0.30
N ALA A 22 -0.21 4.20 0.78
CA ALA A 22 0.95 3.60 1.43
C ALA A 22 0.62 2.23 2.02
N LEU A 23 -0.55 2.10 2.64
CA LEU A 23 -0.99 0.86 3.27
C LEU A 23 -1.28 -0.23 2.24
N GLU A 24 -1.97 0.07 1.13
CA GLU A 24 -2.19 -0.91 0.04
C GLU A 24 -0.86 -1.38 -0.58
N SER A 25 0.14 -0.48 -0.63
CA SER A 25 1.46 -0.83 -1.17
C SER A 25 2.19 -1.81 -0.24
N VAL A 26 2.04 -1.67 1.08
CA VAL A 26 2.68 -2.54 2.09
C VAL A 26 1.91 -3.86 2.25
N VAL A 27 0.59 -3.79 2.21
CA VAL A 27 -0.29 -4.94 2.31
C VAL A 27 -1.17 -4.92 1.05
N PRO A 28 -0.95 -5.84 0.10
CA PRO A 28 -1.75 -5.93 -1.11
C PRO A 28 -3.25 -6.30 -0.96
N PRO A 29 -3.84 -6.71 0.20
CA PRO A 29 -5.23 -7.17 0.20
C PRO A 29 -6.25 -6.04 0.06
N ILE A 30 -5.85 -4.79 -0.21
CA ILE A 30 -6.76 -3.67 -0.50
C ILE A 30 -6.93 -3.55 -2.03
N PRO A 31 -8.16 -3.56 -2.56
CA PRO A 31 -8.41 -3.28 -3.98
C PRO A 31 -8.01 -1.84 -4.29
N SER A 32 -6.97 -1.65 -5.10
CA SER A 32 -6.41 -0.33 -5.42
C SER A 32 -7.39 0.55 -6.20
N GLU A 33 -8.40 -0.05 -6.83
CA GLU A 33 -9.49 0.67 -7.47
C GLU A 33 -10.32 1.49 -6.48
N LEU A 34 -10.48 1.02 -5.24
CA LEU A 34 -11.31 1.70 -4.23
C LEU A 34 -10.68 3.01 -3.74
N VAL A 35 -9.37 3.01 -3.49
CA VAL A 35 -8.66 4.19 -2.98
C VAL A 35 -8.63 5.29 -4.04
N LEU A 36 -8.36 4.91 -5.30
CA LEU A 36 -8.38 5.84 -6.43
C LEU A 36 -9.79 6.35 -6.76
N LEU A 37 -10.81 5.49 -6.67
CA LEU A 37 -12.21 5.91 -6.82
C LEU A 37 -12.63 6.93 -5.77
N LEU A 38 -12.28 6.72 -4.49
CA LEU A 38 -12.58 7.65 -3.41
C LEU A 38 -11.84 8.98 -3.56
N ALA A 39 -10.57 8.93 -4.00
CA ALA A 39 -9.82 10.14 -4.31
C ALA A 39 -10.43 10.91 -5.48
N GLY A 40 -10.81 10.22 -6.57
CA GLY A 40 -11.47 10.81 -7.73
C GLY A 40 -12.84 11.41 -7.41
N PHE A 41 -13.64 10.72 -6.59
CA PHE A 41 -14.93 11.23 -6.10
C PHE A 41 -14.77 12.54 -5.33
N ASN A 42 -13.76 12.64 -4.47
CA ASN A 42 -13.48 13.88 -3.73
C ASN A 42 -12.94 15.01 -4.62
N VAL A 43 -12.26 14.69 -5.72
CA VAL A 43 -11.87 15.69 -6.73
C VAL A 43 -13.10 16.23 -7.47
N ASP A 44 -14.03 15.36 -7.86
CA ASP A 44 -15.28 15.74 -8.54
C ASP A 44 -16.18 16.60 -7.65
N GLN A 45 -16.26 16.28 -6.36
CA GLN A 45 -17.00 17.05 -5.36
C GLN A 45 -16.33 18.39 -4.99
N GLY A 46 -15.14 18.68 -5.54
CA GLY A 46 -14.40 19.91 -5.28
C GLY A 46 -13.68 19.96 -3.93
N ASN A 47 -13.68 18.85 -3.18
CA ASN A 47 -12.99 18.75 -1.89
C ASN A 47 -11.47 18.71 -2.06
N PHE A 48 -10.98 18.06 -3.13
CA PHE A 48 -9.56 17.96 -3.46
C PHE A 48 -9.25 18.54 -4.84
N THR A 49 -8.02 19.02 -5.02
CA THR A 49 -7.52 19.33 -6.36
C THR A 49 -7.02 18.04 -7.02
N PHE A 50 -7.24 17.91 -8.33
CA PHE A 50 -6.74 16.76 -9.10
C PHE A 50 -5.23 16.56 -8.90
N VAL A 51 -4.46 17.65 -9.01
CA VAL A 51 -3.00 17.61 -8.82
C VAL A 51 -2.64 17.20 -7.39
N GLY A 52 -3.38 17.67 -6.38
CA GLY A 52 -3.18 17.29 -4.99
C GLY A 52 -3.44 15.79 -4.75
N ALA A 53 -4.50 15.25 -5.33
CA ALA A 53 -4.83 13.83 -5.24
C ALA A 53 -3.75 12.95 -5.89
N VAL A 54 -3.28 13.33 -7.09
CA VAL A 54 -2.20 12.62 -7.79
C VAL A 54 -0.88 12.68 -7.00
N ALA A 55 -0.54 13.84 -6.46
CA ALA A 55 0.66 14.00 -5.64
C ALA A 55 0.59 13.16 -4.36
N ALA A 56 -0.54 13.20 -3.66
CA ALA A 56 -0.77 12.40 -2.45
C ALA A 56 -0.66 10.89 -2.72
N ALA A 57 -1.30 10.40 -3.79
CA ALA A 57 -1.21 8.99 -4.17
C ALA A 57 0.23 8.58 -4.52
N THR A 58 0.95 9.41 -5.28
CA THR A 58 2.35 9.15 -5.64
C THR A 58 3.24 9.07 -4.41
N VAL A 59 3.13 10.05 -3.50
CA VAL A 59 3.89 10.09 -2.25
C VAL A 59 3.55 8.90 -1.36
N GLY A 60 2.28 8.55 -1.24
CA GLY A 60 1.82 7.38 -0.51
C GLY A 60 2.43 6.09 -1.03
N SER A 61 2.39 5.87 -2.35
CA SER A 61 2.96 4.68 -2.98
C SER A 61 4.46 4.57 -2.75
N VAL A 62 5.21 5.66 -2.95
CA VAL A 62 6.66 5.69 -2.70
C VAL A 62 6.97 5.42 -1.23
N ALA A 63 6.22 6.02 -0.30
CA ALA A 63 6.41 5.79 1.13
C ALA A 63 6.14 4.33 1.51
N GLY A 64 5.07 3.73 0.99
CA GLY A 64 4.76 2.31 1.20
C GLY A 64 5.86 1.39 0.65
N ALA A 65 6.39 1.68 -0.54
CA ALA A 65 7.52 0.95 -1.12
C ALA A 65 8.79 1.08 -0.26
N LEU A 66 9.09 2.27 0.25
CA LEU A 66 10.24 2.49 1.14
C LEU A 66 10.10 1.74 2.46
N ILE A 67 8.88 1.67 3.03
CA ILE A 67 8.61 0.88 4.23
C ILE A 67 8.87 -0.60 3.94
N LEU A 68 8.36 -1.14 2.83
CA LEU A 68 8.63 -2.51 2.43
C LEU A 68 10.13 -2.78 2.21
N TYR A 69 10.82 -1.85 1.55
CA TYR A 69 12.26 -1.96 1.35
C TYR A 69 13.01 -1.97 2.68
N ALA A 70 12.68 -1.08 3.61
CA ALA A 70 13.30 -1.04 4.94
C ALA A 70 13.02 -2.33 5.73
N LEU A 71 11.78 -2.84 5.69
CA LEU A 71 11.41 -4.10 6.32
C LEU A 71 12.19 -5.28 5.70
N GLY A 72 12.31 -5.32 4.37
CA GLY A 72 13.10 -6.33 3.66
C GLY A 72 14.60 -6.23 3.95
N ALA A 73 15.14 -5.02 4.07
CA ALA A 73 16.55 -4.79 4.36
C ALA A 73 16.92 -5.15 5.81
N VAL A 74 15.98 -4.99 6.76
CA VAL A 74 16.18 -5.37 8.17
C VAL A 74 15.94 -6.86 8.41
N LEU A 75 15.15 -7.54 7.57
CA LEU A 75 15.00 -8.99 7.61
C LEU A 75 16.22 -9.67 6.94
N SER A 76 17.13 -10.21 7.76
CA SER A 76 18.20 -11.08 7.30
C SER A 76 17.65 -12.30 6.55
N GLU A 77 18.41 -12.78 5.55
CA GLU A 77 18.04 -13.87 4.63
C GLU A 77 17.52 -15.12 5.36
N GLU A 78 18.11 -15.46 6.51
CA GLU A 78 17.67 -16.55 7.38
C GLU A 78 16.26 -16.35 7.96
N ARG A 79 15.90 -15.12 8.37
CA ARG A 79 14.57 -14.80 8.92
C ARG A 79 13.52 -14.72 7.83
N LEU A 80 13.90 -14.21 6.66
CA LEU A 80 13.06 -14.20 5.48
C LEU A 80 12.75 -15.64 5.03
N MET A 81 13.75 -16.52 4.98
CA MET A 81 13.56 -17.94 4.70
C MET A 81 12.67 -18.63 5.73
N TRP A 82 12.80 -18.31 7.02
CA TRP A 82 11.93 -18.86 8.07
C TRP A 82 10.47 -18.40 7.91
N LEU A 83 10.23 -17.11 7.64
CA LEU A 83 8.90 -16.57 7.36
C LEU A 83 8.31 -17.14 6.06
N LEU A 84 9.11 -17.27 5.00
CA LEU A 84 8.73 -17.91 3.74
C LEU A 84 8.45 -19.40 3.92
N GLN A 85 9.12 -20.12 4.81
CA GLN A 85 8.75 -21.51 5.11
C GLN A 85 7.42 -21.60 5.87
N LYS A 86 7.07 -20.57 6.65
CA LYS A 86 5.83 -20.52 7.45
C LYS A 86 4.62 -20.02 6.67
N VAL A 87 4.83 -19.07 5.75
CA VAL A 87 3.78 -18.37 4.96
C VAL A 87 3.82 -18.76 3.48
N GLY A 88 4.96 -19.21 2.95
CA GLY A 88 5.18 -19.50 1.53
C GLY A 88 4.40 -20.69 0.97
N ARG A 89 3.79 -21.54 1.82
CA ARG A 89 2.80 -22.53 1.37
C ARG A 89 1.57 -21.86 0.70
N PHE A 90 1.29 -20.60 1.02
CA PHE A 90 0.24 -19.80 0.38
C PHE A 90 0.73 -18.90 -0.76
N VAL A 91 2.03 -18.59 -0.82
CA VAL A 91 2.59 -17.60 -1.77
C VAL A 91 3.25 -18.25 -3.00
N GLY A 92 3.40 -19.58 -3.03
CA GLY A 92 3.81 -20.31 -4.24
C GLY A 92 5.31 -20.24 -4.57
N PHE A 93 6.14 -19.62 -3.73
CA PHE A 93 7.59 -19.62 -3.92
C PHE A 93 8.18 -21.01 -3.64
N THR A 94 8.57 -21.69 -4.72
CA THR A 94 9.32 -22.95 -4.67
C THR A 94 10.81 -22.64 -4.56
N LYS A 95 11.52 -23.37 -3.69
CA LYS A 95 12.96 -23.25 -3.36
C LYS A 95 13.96 -23.34 -4.54
N LYS A 96 13.53 -23.26 -5.80
CA LYS A 96 14.36 -23.54 -6.99
C LYS A 96 14.98 -22.30 -7.66
N ASP A 97 14.65 -21.09 -7.24
CA ASP A 97 15.15 -19.85 -7.88
C ASP A 97 16.31 -19.17 -7.13
N ILE A 98 16.73 -19.70 -5.98
CA ILE A 98 17.79 -19.09 -5.15
C ILE A 98 19.20 -19.62 -5.48
N ASP A 99 19.32 -20.68 -6.29
CA ASP A 99 20.63 -21.19 -6.73
C ASP A 99 20.92 -20.79 -8.17
N ARG A 100 21.55 -19.63 -8.35
CA ARG A 100 22.51 -19.40 -9.44
C ARG A 100 23.52 -18.30 -9.14
#